data_AF-I0K1C1-F1
#
_entry.id   AF-I0K1C1-F1
#
_cell.length_a   1.000
_cell.length_b   1.000
_cell.length_c   1.000
_cell.angle_alpha   90.00
_cell.angle_beta   90.00
_cell.angle_gamma   90.00
#
_symmetry.space_group_name_H-M   'P 1'
#
loop_
_entity.id
_entity.type
_entity.pdbx_description
1 polymer ?
#
loop_
_entity_poly.entity_id
_entity_poly.type
_entity_poly.pdbx_seq_one_letter_code
_entity_poly.pdbx_strand_id
1 'polypeptide(L)'
;MKRSILLFAFLFCPLFLYAKTPTAFEALRIAEKQVSPDSKQYLYGIIGQRSPTTLTPVSWQFIYWNPHSWSHSEQITVAGGQVTEIKDGLFSLGNLHLLPYKKENTVNPSKLKIDSNRALDIATKSNEMFKAVRLSTVTFRLASLKEHEEACWILDFFADKNGLEHSIGYVIIGAITGKVYKMKLNFSKVLH
;
A
#
# COMPACT_ATOMS: atom_id res chain seq x y z
N MET A 1 -57.24 28.91 24.71
CA MET A 1 -56.62 28.87 23.37
C MET A 1 -55.30 28.11 23.46
N LYS A 2 -55.23 26.92 22.86
CA LYS A 2 -54.05 26.02 22.87
C LYS A 2 -53.12 26.41 21.72
N ARG A 3 -51.84 26.64 22.00
CA ARG A 3 -50.78 26.73 20.97
C ARG A 3 -49.85 25.54 21.14
N SER A 4 -50.02 24.55 20.28
CA SER A 4 -49.06 23.45 20.10
C SER A 4 -47.93 23.93 19.22
N ILE A 5 -46.69 23.86 19.71
CA ILE A 5 -45.47 24.06 18.93
C ILE A 5 -44.93 22.66 18.62
N LEU A 6 -45.02 22.26 17.35
CA LEU A 6 -44.40 21.05 16.84
C LEU A 6 -42.91 21.33 16.60
N LEU A 7 -42.04 20.75 17.43
CA LEU A 7 -40.60 20.69 17.21
C LEU A 7 -40.29 19.59 16.20
N PHE A 8 -39.88 19.98 15.00
CA PHE A 8 -39.31 19.06 14.00
C PHE A 8 -37.85 18.79 14.38
N ALA A 9 -37.59 17.63 14.98
CA ALA A 9 -36.24 17.14 15.18
C ALA A 9 -35.72 16.59 13.83
N PHE A 10 -34.87 17.34 13.15
CA PHE A 10 -34.08 16.82 12.04
C PHE A 10 -33.06 15.82 12.61
N LEU A 11 -33.39 14.53 12.52
CA LEU A 11 -32.45 13.43 12.68
C LEU A 11 -31.41 13.51 11.56
N PHE A 12 -30.30 14.21 11.83
CA PHE A 12 -29.12 14.19 10.99
C PHE A 12 -28.45 12.83 11.20
N CYS A 13 -28.80 11.85 10.37
CA CYS A 13 -28.10 10.57 10.31
C CYS A 13 -26.80 10.83 9.56
N PRO A 14 -25.61 10.79 10.19
CA PRO A 14 -24.36 10.89 9.45
C PRO A 14 -24.27 9.66 8.56
N LEU A 15 -24.54 9.83 7.27
CA LEU A 15 -24.10 8.92 6.22
C LEU A 15 -22.57 8.88 6.30
N PHE A 16 -22.04 7.94 7.07
CA PHE A 16 -20.65 7.52 6.93
C PHE A 16 -20.52 6.95 5.52
N LEU A 17 -20.17 7.81 4.57
CA LEU A 17 -19.64 7.41 3.28
C LEU A 17 -18.42 6.55 3.59
N TYR A 18 -18.57 5.24 3.45
CA TYR A 18 -17.46 4.30 3.50
C TYR A 18 -16.61 4.58 2.26
N ALA A 19 -15.72 5.56 2.38
CA ALA A 19 -14.80 5.91 1.31
C ALA A 19 -13.96 4.67 1.03
N LYS A 20 -14.14 4.11 -0.17
CA LYS A 20 -13.36 2.98 -0.65
C LYS A 20 -11.87 3.28 -0.43
N THR A 21 -11.14 2.35 0.17
CA THR A 21 -9.69 2.49 0.36
C THR A 21 -9.01 2.64 -1.01
N PRO A 22 -8.19 3.68 -1.22
CA PRO A 22 -7.57 3.90 -2.52
C PRO A 22 -6.54 2.81 -2.80
N THR A 23 -6.42 2.41 -4.07
CA THR A 23 -5.29 1.60 -4.52
C THR A 23 -3.99 2.40 -4.43
N ALA A 24 -2.86 1.71 -4.60
CA ALA A 24 -1.56 2.38 -4.58
C ALA A 24 -1.45 3.41 -5.71
N PHE A 25 -1.93 3.09 -6.92
CA PHE A 25 -1.84 4.02 -8.05
C PHE A 25 -2.86 5.15 -7.96
N GLU A 26 -4.03 4.92 -7.35
CA GLU A 26 -4.97 6.02 -7.05
C GLU A 26 -4.33 7.03 -6.09
N ALA A 27 -3.69 6.55 -5.02
CA ALA A 27 -2.96 7.39 -4.09
C ALA A 27 -1.71 8.02 -4.72
N LEU A 28 -1.01 7.31 -5.62
CA LEU A 28 0.16 7.81 -6.34
C LEU A 28 -0.18 9.06 -7.16
N ARG A 29 -1.30 9.05 -7.90
CA ARG A 29 -1.74 10.22 -8.68
C ARG A 29 -2.03 11.45 -7.81
N ILE A 30 -2.41 11.24 -6.55
CA ILE A 30 -2.60 12.32 -5.57
C ILE A 30 -1.23 12.84 -5.11
N ALA A 31 -0.29 11.95 -4.78
CA ALA A 31 1.06 12.30 -4.38
C ALA A 31 1.83 13.06 -5.49
N GLU A 32 1.75 12.60 -6.73
CA GLU A 32 2.43 13.20 -7.90
C GLU A 32 2.05 14.66 -8.16
N LYS A 33 0.96 15.17 -7.58
CA LYS A 33 0.61 16.60 -7.64
C LYS A 33 1.54 17.48 -6.82
N GLN A 34 2.19 16.91 -5.80
CA GLN A 34 3.11 17.62 -4.90
C GLN A 34 4.59 17.39 -5.24
N VAL A 35 4.91 16.31 -5.98
CA VAL A 35 6.29 15.98 -6.38
C VAL A 35 6.79 16.97 -7.44
N SER A 36 8.04 17.40 -7.35
CA SER A 36 8.68 18.23 -8.38
C SER A 36 8.79 17.49 -9.73
N PRO A 37 8.69 18.19 -10.88
CA PRO A 37 8.75 17.55 -12.20
C PRO A 37 9.96 16.64 -12.41
N ASP A 38 11.13 17.06 -11.92
CA ASP A 38 12.39 16.33 -12.07
C ASP A 38 12.42 15.03 -11.26
N SER A 39 11.64 14.95 -10.18
CA SER A 39 11.59 13.81 -9.25
C SER A 39 10.53 12.77 -9.61
N LYS A 40 9.44 13.16 -10.30
CA LYS A 40 8.28 12.29 -10.59
C LYS A 40 8.63 10.97 -11.27
N GLN A 41 9.66 10.96 -12.11
CA GLN A 41 10.10 9.77 -12.84
C GLN A 41 11.03 8.84 -12.04
N TYR A 42 11.40 9.21 -10.81
CA TYR A 42 12.40 8.54 -9.99
C TYR A 42 11.83 8.13 -8.63
N LEU A 43 11.00 7.09 -8.63
CA LEU A 43 10.40 6.54 -7.43
C LEU A 43 11.29 5.45 -6.85
N TYR A 44 11.72 5.56 -5.59
CA TYR A 44 12.40 4.47 -4.90
C TYR A 44 11.46 3.33 -4.54
N GLY A 45 10.23 3.66 -4.13
CA GLY A 45 9.22 2.65 -3.86
C GLY A 45 7.94 3.17 -3.25
N ILE A 46 7.04 2.22 -3.00
CA ILE A 46 5.72 2.44 -2.40
C ILE A 46 5.61 1.58 -1.15
N ILE A 47 5.04 2.10 -0.07
CA ILE A 47 4.69 1.35 1.14
C ILE A 47 3.21 1.55 1.44
N GLY A 48 2.48 0.46 1.53
CA GLY A 48 1.15 0.41 2.12
C GLY A 48 1.23 -0.27 3.47
N GLN A 49 1.17 0.51 4.55
CA GLN A 49 1.19 -0.03 5.90
C GLN A 49 -0.13 -0.72 6.24
N ARG A 50 -0.05 -1.71 7.12
CA ARG A 50 -1.22 -2.47 7.59
C ARG A 50 -2.21 -1.55 8.27
N SER A 51 -3.48 -1.79 8.03
CA SER A 51 -4.58 -1.15 8.75
C SER A 51 -5.14 -2.15 9.77
N PRO A 52 -5.43 -1.77 11.02
CA PRO A 52 -6.00 -2.69 12.02
C PRO A 52 -7.38 -3.24 11.62
N THR A 53 -8.07 -2.59 10.71
CA THR A 53 -9.50 -2.84 10.43
C THR A 53 -9.80 -3.31 9.01
N THR A 54 -8.80 -3.31 8.12
CA THR A 54 -9.02 -3.59 6.69
C THR A 54 -7.88 -4.41 6.10
N LEU A 55 -8.22 -5.28 5.14
CA LEU A 55 -7.26 -6.14 4.46
C LEU A 55 -6.20 -5.34 3.71
N THR A 56 -6.62 -4.24 3.07
CA THR A 56 -5.77 -3.36 2.27
C THR A 56 -5.41 -2.09 3.04
N PRO A 57 -4.22 -1.50 2.81
CA PRO A 57 -3.82 -0.23 3.39
C PRO A 57 -4.83 0.90 3.20
N VAL A 58 -4.98 1.72 4.24
CA VAL A 58 -5.76 2.99 4.20
C VAL A 58 -4.88 4.21 3.95
N SER A 59 -3.54 4.01 4.00
CA SER A 59 -2.52 5.03 3.82
C SER A 59 -1.37 4.45 2.99
N TRP A 60 -0.83 5.29 2.10
CA TRP A 60 0.27 4.95 1.20
C TRP A 60 1.39 5.96 1.34
N GLN A 61 2.62 5.47 1.39
CA GLN A 61 3.84 6.27 1.39
C GLN A 61 4.56 6.07 0.07
N PHE A 62 5.00 7.16 -0.54
CA PHE A 62 5.73 7.20 -1.80
C PHE A 62 7.08 7.84 -1.55
N ILE A 63 8.15 7.12 -1.85
CA ILE A 63 9.51 7.63 -1.63
C ILE A 63 10.09 7.96 -2.99
N TYR A 64 10.35 9.25 -3.25
CA TYR A 64 10.94 9.75 -4.48
C TYR A 64 12.40 10.13 -4.27
N TRP A 65 13.20 10.05 -5.33
CA TRP A 65 14.48 10.77 -5.39
C TRP A 65 14.21 12.25 -5.54
N ASN A 66 14.79 13.07 -4.67
CA ASN A 66 14.66 14.52 -4.71
C ASN A 66 16.06 15.15 -4.79
N PRO A 67 16.46 15.79 -5.91
CA PRO A 67 17.78 16.40 -6.02
C PRO A 67 17.99 17.58 -5.07
N HIS A 68 16.91 18.18 -4.58
CA HIS A 68 16.95 19.40 -3.76
C HIS A 68 16.97 19.12 -2.26
N SER A 69 16.75 17.86 -1.83
CA SER A 69 16.85 17.48 -0.43
C SER A 69 18.25 16.99 -0.08
N TRP A 70 18.67 17.24 1.17
CA TRP A 70 19.98 16.82 1.68
C TRP A 70 20.18 15.30 1.67
N SER A 71 19.08 14.54 1.77
CA SER A 71 19.09 13.07 1.79
C SER A 71 18.89 12.46 0.40
N HIS A 72 18.71 13.27 -0.64
CA HIS A 72 18.33 12.86 -1.99
C HIS A 72 17.04 12.04 -2.06
N SER A 73 16.12 12.30 -1.13
CA SER A 73 14.86 11.58 -0.98
C SER A 73 13.80 12.46 -0.35
N GLU A 74 12.56 12.23 -0.75
CA GLU A 74 11.34 12.82 -0.19
C GLU A 74 10.29 11.71 -0.06
N GLN A 75 9.62 11.65 1.09
CA GLN A 75 8.48 10.76 1.32
C GLN A 75 7.19 11.58 1.34
N ILE A 76 6.22 11.16 0.54
CA ILE A 76 4.88 11.72 0.53
C ILE A 76 3.90 10.66 1.03
N THR A 77 3.10 11.01 2.03
CA THR A 77 2.06 10.15 2.59
C THR A 77 0.69 10.61 2.11
N VAL A 78 -0.11 9.68 1.59
CA VAL A 78 -1.50 9.90 1.17
C VAL A 78 -2.42 9.03 1.99
N ALA A 79 -3.39 9.64 2.65
CA ALA A 79 -4.44 8.97 3.40
C ALA A 79 -5.76 9.73 3.26
N GLY A 80 -6.89 9.02 3.30
CA GLY A 80 -8.21 9.66 3.18
C GLY A 80 -8.43 10.45 1.88
N GLY A 81 -7.70 10.11 0.80
CA GLY A 81 -7.81 10.78 -0.50
C GLY A 81 -7.03 12.10 -0.63
N GLN A 82 -6.15 12.42 0.31
CA GLN A 82 -5.32 13.63 0.28
C GLN A 82 -3.90 13.38 0.75
N VAL A 83 -2.98 14.28 0.41
CA VAL A 83 -1.63 14.29 1.00
C VAL A 83 -1.76 14.73 2.46
N THR A 84 -1.27 13.90 3.38
CA THR A 84 -1.29 14.19 4.82
C THR A 84 0.09 14.56 5.36
N GLU A 85 1.16 14.22 4.65
CA GLU A 85 2.53 14.45 5.10
C GLU A 85 3.50 14.47 3.92
N ILE A 86 4.50 15.35 4.00
CA ILE A 86 5.68 15.40 3.13
C ILE A 86 6.89 15.52 4.04
N LYS A 87 7.90 14.67 3.84
CA LYS A 87 9.12 14.61 4.67
C LYS A 87 10.36 14.42 3.82
N ASP A 88 11.44 15.10 4.18
CA ASP A 88 12.78 14.79 3.72
C ASP A 88 13.49 13.88 4.73
N GLY A 89 14.35 12.99 4.26
CA GLY A 89 15.16 12.13 5.12
C GLY A 89 15.49 10.77 4.53
N LEU A 90 16.27 10.00 5.28
CA LEU A 90 16.60 8.62 4.92
C LEU A 90 15.44 7.71 5.36
N PHE A 91 14.73 7.14 4.39
CA PHE A 91 13.60 6.24 4.66
C PHE A 91 14.05 4.78 4.61
N SER A 92 13.17 3.84 4.96
CA SER A 92 13.40 2.42 4.69
C SER A 92 12.15 1.82 4.07
N LEU A 93 12.31 0.97 3.05
CA LEU A 93 11.24 0.18 2.46
C LEU A 93 11.00 -1.11 3.30
N GLY A 94 10.81 -0.93 4.61
CA GLY A 94 10.69 -2.02 5.59
C GLY A 94 12.01 -2.76 5.84
N ASN A 95 11.97 -4.11 5.85
CA ASN A 95 13.16 -4.96 6.01
C ASN A 95 13.99 -5.11 4.72
N LEU A 96 13.62 -4.41 3.65
CA LEU A 96 14.40 -4.40 2.44
C LEU A 96 15.57 -3.45 2.67
N HIS A 97 16.76 -4.00 2.97
CA HIS A 97 17.99 -3.21 3.04
C HIS A 97 18.16 -2.53 1.69
N LEU A 98 17.79 -1.25 1.63
CA LEU A 98 18.03 -0.49 0.43
C LEU A 98 19.53 -0.39 0.24
N LEU A 99 19.94 -0.66 -1.00
CA LEU A 99 21.16 -0.10 -1.55
C LEU A 99 21.19 1.40 -1.23
N PRO A 100 22.37 2.04 -1.19
CA PRO A 100 22.44 3.49 -1.04
C PRO A 100 21.44 4.17 -1.98
N TYR A 101 20.78 5.22 -1.50
CA TYR A 101 19.84 6.06 -2.25
C TYR A 101 20.55 6.67 -3.46
N LYS A 102 20.57 5.91 -4.54
CA LYS A 102 21.13 6.30 -5.81
C LYS A 102 20.03 6.27 -6.86
N LYS A 103 20.05 7.27 -7.72
CA LYS A 103 19.03 7.51 -8.74
C LYS A 103 18.77 6.29 -9.63
N GLU A 104 19.80 5.49 -9.93
CA GLU A 104 19.71 4.25 -10.70
C GLU A 104 18.88 3.14 -10.03
N ASN A 105 18.66 3.21 -8.71
CA ASN A 105 17.84 2.24 -7.98
C ASN A 105 16.35 2.60 -8.00
N THR A 106 15.98 3.69 -8.70
CA THR A 106 14.59 4.13 -8.81
C THR A 106 13.87 3.43 -9.95
N VAL A 107 12.54 3.40 -9.84
CA VAL A 107 11.62 2.89 -10.84
C VAL A 107 10.89 4.08 -11.44
N ASN A 108 10.62 4.02 -12.74
CA ASN A 108 9.77 5.01 -13.38
C ASN A 108 8.30 4.61 -13.18
N PRO A 109 7.48 5.39 -12.44
CA PRO A 109 6.10 5.02 -12.14
C PRO A 109 5.24 4.80 -13.38
N SER A 110 5.48 5.54 -14.46
CA SER A 110 4.75 5.39 -15.74
C SER A 110 4.94 4.04 -16.42
N LYS A 111 5.97 3.26 -16.03
CA LYS A 111 6.22 1.92 -16.57
C LYS A 111 5.46 0.82 -15.80
N LEU A 112 4.95 1.13 -14.61
CA LEU A 112 4.23 0.18 -13.78
C LEU A 112 2.84 -0.11 -14.36
N LYS A 113 2.41 -1.38 -14.32
CA LYS A 113 1.14 -1.82 -14.92
C LYS A 113 0.22 -2.53 -13.93
N ILE A 114 0.81 -3.21 -12.94
CA ILE A 114 0.09 -3.96 -11.93
C ILE A 114 -0.04 -3.08 -10.70
N ASP A 115 -1.27 -2.66 -10.38
CA ASP A 115 -1.60 -1.92 -9.16
C ASP A 115 -1.79 -2.89 -7.97
N SER A 116 -1.88 -2.37 -6.75
CA SER A 116 -1.93 -3.15 -5.51
C SER A 116 -3.13 -4.09 -5.42
N ASN A 117 -4.31 -3.68 -5.91
CA ASN A 117 -5.49 -4.53 -5.96
C ASN A 117 -5.29 -5.74 -6.90
N ARG A 118 -4.66 -5.54 -8.06
CA ARG A 118 -4.37 -6.62 -9.01
C ARG A 118 -3.26 -7.53 -8.50
N ALA A 119 -2.24 -6.97 -7.85
CA ALA A 119 -1.20 -7.76 -7.18
C ALA A 119 -1.81 -8.67 -6.08
N LEU A 120 -2.74 -8.15 -5.27
CA LEU A 120 -3.45 -8.93 -4.26
C LEU A 120 -4.30 -10.04 -4.88
N ASP A 121 -5.01 -9.75 -5.97
CA ASP A 121 -5.81 -10.74 -6.70
C ASP A 121 -4.94 -11.87 -7.27
N ILE A 122 -3.81 -11.53 -7.89
CA ILE A 122 -2.83 -12.52 -8.39
C ILE A 122 -2.30 -13.37 -7.24
N ALA A 123 -1.88 -12.75 -6.14
CA ALA A 123 -1.33 -13.45 -4.98
C ALA A 123 -2.34 -14.44 -4.40
N THR A 124 -3.57 -14.00 -4.13
CA THR A 124 -4.59 -14.84 -3.48
C THR A 124 -5.08 -15.97 -4.39
N LYS A 125 -5.10 -15.77 -5.72
CA LYS A 125 -5.42 -16.84 -6.69
C LYS A 125 -4.28 -17.81 -6.94
N SER A 126 -3.04 -17.43 -6.63
CA SER A 126 -1.88 -18.30 -6.85
C SER A 126 -1.71 -19.42 -5.81
N ASN A 127 -2.51 -19.43 -4.75
CA ASN A 127 -2.52 -20.51 -3.76
C ASN A 127 -3.92 -20.72 -3.15
N GLU A 128 -4.52 -21.89 -3.38
CA GLU A 128 -5.86 -22.25 -2.91
C GLU A 128 -6.02 -22.20 -1.38
N MET A 129 -4.92 -22.34 -0.62
CA MET A 129 -4.94 -22.27 0.85
C MET A 129 -5.40 -20.92 1.39
N PHE A 130 -5.32 -19.85 0.61
CA PHE A 130 -5.89 -18.55 0.99
C PHE A 130 -7.41 -18.60 1.20
N LYS A 131 -8.12 -19.56 0.57
CA LYS A 131 -9.57 -19.76 0.78
C LYS A 131 -9.88 -20.45 2.10
N ALA A 132 -8.90 -21.14 2.70
CA ALA A 132 -9.05 -21.89 3.93
C ALA A 132 -8.76 -21.07 5.21
N VAL A 133 -8.37 -19.79 5.06
CA VAL A 133 -8.01 -18.92 6.18
C VAL A 133 -8.68 -17.57 6.08
N ARG A 134 -8.91 -16.93 7.23
CA ARG A 134 -9.41 -15.57 7.29
C ARG A 134 -8.25 -14.58 7.19
N LEU A 135 -7.99 -14.05 6.00
CA LEU A 135 -7.02 -12.97 5.83
C LEU A 135 -7.46 -11.73 6.63
N SER A 136 -6.54 -11.17 7.40
CA SER A 136 -6.79 -10.02 8.26
C SER A 136 -6.25 -8.74 7.64
N THR A 137 -4.94 -8.70 7.35
CA THR A 137 -4.24 -7.52 6.84
C THR A 137 -3.11 -7.93 5.89
N VAL A 138 -2.74 -7.03 4.99
CA VAL A 138 -1.61 -7.21 4.08
C VAL A 138 -0.73 -5.95 4.09
N THR A 139 0.57 -6.12 4.26
CA THR A 139 1.55 -5.07 3.99
C THR A 139 1.89 -5.09 2.52
N PHE A 140 1.91 -3.93 1.87
CA PHE A 140 2.33 -3.79 0.48
C PHE A 140 3.64 -3.03 0.40
N ARG A 141 4.58 -3.54 -0.39
CA ARG A 141 5.80 -2.82 -0.74
C ARG A 141 6.06 -2.95 -2.23
N LEU A 142 6.41 -1.86 -2.90
CA LEU A 142 6.90 -1.88 -4.28
C LEU A 142 8.32 -1.34 -4.31
N ALA A 143 9.25 -2.08 -4.89
CA ALA A 143 10.65 -1.68 -5.04
C ALA A 143 11.31 -2.40 -6.22
N SER A 144 12.42 -1.87 -6.69
CA SER A 144 13.34 -2.63 -7.55
C SER A 144 14.09 -3.67 -6.71
N LEU A 145 14.13 -4.92 -7.17
CA LEU A 145 14.86 -6.01 -6.53
C LEU A 145 15.99 -6.46 -7.46
N LYS A 146 17.22 -6.56 -6.95
CA LYS A 146 18.41 -6.88 -7.78
C LYS A 146 18.28 -8.20 -8.53
N GLU A 147 17.57 -9.15 -7.95
CA GLU A 147 17.33 -10.48 -8.51
C GLU A 147 16.25 -10.52 -9.61
N HIS A 148 15.59 -9.39 -9.90
CA HIS A 148 14.48 -9.32 -10.84
C HIS A 148 14.66 -8.17 -11.84
N GLU A 149 14.23 -8.39 -13.09
CA GLU A 149 14.39 -7.43 -14.19
C GLU A 149 13.40 -6.25 -14.12
N GLU A 150 12.40 -6.35 -13.25
CA GLU A 150 11.35 -5.36 -13.07
C GLU A 150 11.13 -5.04 -11.59
N ALA A 151 10.53 -3.88 -11.33
CA ALA A 151 10.01 -3.56 -10.00
C ALA A 151 9.02 -4.63 -9.55
N CYS A 152 9.03 -4.96 -8.26
CA CYS A 152 8.20 -6.03 -7.71
C CYS A 152 7.34 -5.51 -6.56
N TRP A 153 6.09 -5.96 -6.55
CA TRP A 153 5.25 -5.97 -5.37
C TRP A 153 5.68 -7.09 -4.42
N ILE A 154 5.83 -6.76 -3.14
CA ILE A 154 6.04 -7.68 -2.05
C ILE A 154 4.83 -7.53 -1.13
N LEU A 155 4.04 -8.60 -1.02
CA LEU A 155 2.84 -8.65 -0.19
C LEU A 155 3.12 -9.55 1.00
N ASP A 156 3.19 -8.99 2.21
CA ASP A 156 3.28 -9.77 3.45
C ASP A 156 1.87 -9.99 4.00
N PHE A 157 1.47 -11.25 4.10
CA PHE A 157 0.13 -11.64 4.47
C PHE A 157 0.03 -11.99 5.95
N PHE A 158 -1.11 -11.61 6.53
CA PHE A 158 -1.51 -11.97 7.88
C PHE A 158 -2.92 -12.56 7.85
N ALA A 159 -3.16 -13.51 8.75
CA ALA A 159 -4.46 -14.13 8.92
C ALA A 159 -4.84 -14.21 10.39
N ASP A 160 -6.14 -14.12 10.64
CA ASP A 160 -6.77 -14.20 11.95
C ASP A 160 -7.13 -15.65 12.29
N LYS A 161 -6.74 -16.09 13.49
CA LYS A 161 -7.24 -17.32 14.13
C LYS A 161 -7.70 -16.96 15.54
N ASN A 162 -8.99 -17.05 15.79
CA ASN A 162 -9.62 -16.77 17.09
C ASN A 162 -9.32 -15.37 17.65
N GLY A 163 -9.30 -14.34 16.79
CA GLY A 163 -9.00 -12.97 17.20
C GLY A 163 -7.51 -12.65 17.35
N LEU A 164 -6.64 -13.63 17.09
CA LEU A 164 -5.19 -13.46 17.07
C LEU A 164 -4.67 -13.49 15.65
N GLU A 165 -3.91 -12.47 15.32
CA GLU A 165 -3.35 -12.30 13.99
C GLU A 165 -1.95 -12.91 13.89
N HIS A 166 -1.72 -13.70 12.85
CA HIS A 166 -0.45 -14.38 12.58
C HIS A 166 0.05 -14.05 11.18
N SER A 167 1.36 -13.80 11.06
CA SER A 167 1.99 -13.72 9.74
C SER A 167 1.99 -15.11 9.10
N ILE A 168 1.53 -15.17 7.85
CA ILE A 168 1.48 -16.40 7.06
C ILE A 168 2.49 -16.38 5.91
N GLY A 169 3.35 -15.37 5.85
CA GLY A 169 4.44 -15.26 4.88
C GLY A 169 4.19 -14.21 3.80
N TYR A 170 4.79 -14.37 2.62
CA TYR A 170 4.78 -13.34 1.57
C TYR A 170 4.72 -13.91 0.15
N VAL A 171 4.34 -13.03 -0.77
CA VAL A 171 4.37 -13.25 -2.23
C VAL A 171 5.08 -12.07 -2.91
N ILE A 172 5.95 -12.37 -3.88
CA ILE A 172 6.64 -11.38 -4.74
C ILE A 172 6.09 -11.48 -6.16
N ILE A 173 5.62 -10.36 -6.69
CA ILE A 173 4.92 -10.26 -7.98
C ILE A 173 5.53 -9.14 -8.82
N GLY A 174 5.84 -9.40 -10.09
CA GLY A 174 6.30 -8.36 -11.03
C GLY A 174 5.26 -7.25 -11.22
N ALA A 175 5.68 -6.00 -11.08
CA ALA A 175 4.80 -4.82 -11.14
C ALA A 175 4.46 -4.39 -12.59
N ILE A 176 5.07 -5.02 -13.60
CA ILE A 176 4.82 -4.83 -15.03
C ILE A 176 4.15 -6.08 -15.60
N THR A 177 4.70 -7.27 -15.33
CA THR A 177 4.21 -8.52 -15.94
C THR A 177 3.12 -9.23 -15.14
N GLY A 178 3.04 -8.99 -13.83
CA GLY A 178 2.19 -9.76 -12.92
C GLY A 178 2.70 -11.18 -12.63
N LYS A 179 3.91 -11.53 -13.08
CA LYS A 179 4.53 -12.83 -12.81
C LYS A 179 4.77 -13.00 -11.31
N VAL A 180 4.37 -14.15 -10.76
CA VAL A 180 4.74 -14.54 -9.40
C VAL A 180 6.18 -15.03 -9.42
N TYR A 181 7.10 -14.26 -8.83
CA TYR A 181 8.53 -14.61 -8.75
C TYR A 181 8.84 -15.51 -7.57
N LYS A 182 8.18 -15.26 -6.44
CA LYS A 182 8.43 -16.00 -5.21
C LYS A 182 7.18 -16.06 -4.35
N MET A 183 6.98 -17.21 -3.72
CA MET A 183 5.95 -17.40 -2.73
C MET A 183 6.53 -18.21 -1.58
N LYS A 184 6.42 -17.68 -0.37
CA LYS A 184 6.81 -18.37 0.85
C LYS A 184 5.70 -18.20 1.86
N LEU A 185 4.80 -19.17 1.91
CA LEU A 185 3.63 -19.15 2.78
C LEU A 185 3.69 -20.29 3.79
N ASN A 186 3.26 -20.03 5.02
CA ASN A 186 3.10 -21.02 6.06
C ASN A 186 1.78 -20.78 6.80
N PHE A 187 0.84 -21.70 6.60
CA PHE A 187 -0.50 -21.62 7.16
C PHE A 187 -0.66 -22.43 8.46
N SER A 188 0.38 -23.10 8.96
CA SER A 188 0.27 -24.04 10.09
C SER A 188 -0.26 -23.41 11.38
N LYS A 189 -0.06 -22.10 11.57
CA LYS A 189 -0.54 -21.36 12.74
C LYS A 189 -2.00 -20.92 12.63
N VAL A 190 -2.58 -20.94 11.43
CA VAL A 190 -3.88 -20.33 11.13
C VAL A 190 -4.91 -21.31 10.55
N LEU A 191 -4.46 -22.44 10.03
CA LEU A 191 -5.33 -23.58 9.74
C LEU A 191 -5.76 -24.22 11.05
N HIS A 192 -6.93 -24.88 11.02
CA HIS A 192 -7.51 -25.62 12.13
C HIS A 192 -6.47 -26.33 13.00
#